data_AF-A0A832GDR8-F1
#
_entry.id   AF-A0A832GDR8-F1
#
_cell.length_a   1.000
_cell.length_b   1.000
_cell.length_c   1.000
_cell.angle_alpha   90.00
_cell.angle_beta   90.00
_cell.angle_gamma   90.00
#
_symmetry.space_group_name_H-M   'P 1'
#
loop_
_entity.id
_entity.type
_entity.pdbx_description
1 polymer ?
#
loop_
_entity_poly.entity_id
_entity_poly.type
_entity_poly.pdbx_seq_one_letter_code
_entity_poly.pdbx_strand_id
1 'polypeptide(L)'
;MATFAFFQNRLGRTDGVSLEVDKWRTILRDRLGHQVWYCSGNDDVPTNYNIPELYAQHPRTWKILRNGTVKFTDYAREEDLELEIYDHADTLERKLLQFIEEKKVDVLAPNNLCSGGYQPAAAIAFHRVIRRTGLPAIIHSHDFYFEDSGEVNATCHTVASIYDRYFPTKLPNVRHVVINRIAQAEIKRRKNIDARVVPNVFDFDQPAWAADEYNADLRAAFGIGPDDVVLLQATRILDRKGIELAIDVAAELGRPQRRKGLAGVKTAGGGTFKPSDRIILLCAGIV
;
A
#
# COMPACT_ATOMS: atom_id res chain seq x y z
N MET A 1 4.63 -28.73 -4.47
CA MET A 1 3.89 -27.80 -3.58
C MET A 1 4.93 -26.93 -2.90
N ALA A 2 4.77 -25.60 -2.91
CA ALA A 2 5.74 -24.67 -2.34
C ALA A 2 5.08 -23.80 -1.25
N THR A 3 5.89 -23.24 -0.36
CA THR A 3 5.51 -22.31 0.69
C THR A 3 5.90 -20.89 0.32
N PHE A 4 4.92 -20.04 0.08
CA PHE A 4 5.10 -18.62 -0.19
C PHE A 4 4.97 -17.81 1.10
N ALA A 5 5.82 -16.81 1.27
CA ALA A 5 5.64 -15.82 2.32
C ALA A 5 5.48 -14.42 1.73
N PHE A 6 4.36 -13.78 2.04
CA PHE A 6 4.11 -12.39 1.68
C PHE A 6 4.56 -11.48 2.83
N PHE A 7 5.31 -10.45 2.49
CA PHE A 7 5.82 -9.48 3.46
C PHE A 7 5.36 -8.08 3.14
N GLN A 8 4.95 -7.32 4.16
CA GLN A 8 4.66 -5.89 4.07
C GLN A 8 4.73 -5.26 5.47
N ASN A 9 4.75 -3.93 5.57
CA ASN A 9 4.67 -3.22 6.86
C ASN A 9 3.47 -3.67 7.70
N ARG A 10 2.33 -3.87 7.03
CA ARG A 10 1.09 -4.43 7.58
C ARG A 10 0.37 -5.24 6.50
N LEU A 11 -0.35 -6.29 6.90
CA LEU A 11 -1.15 -7.14 6.01
C LEU A 11 -2.52 -7.43 6.66
N GLY A 12 -3.46 -7.94 5.86
CA GLY A 12 -4.80 -8.37 6.30
C GLY A 12 -5.73 -7.22 6.71
N ARG A 13 -5.55 -6.04 6.11
CA ARG A 13 -6.39 -4.86 6.29
C ARG A 13 -7.10 -4.48 4.98
N THR A 14 -7.88 -3.42 5.01
CA THR A 14 -8.63 -2.90 3.85
C THR A 14 -7.82 -1.95 2.97
N ASP A 15 -6.50 -1.86 3.16
CA ASP A 15 -5.65 -1.05 2.29
C ASP A 15 -5.34 -1.77 0.97
N GLY A 16 -4.99 -0.98 -0.05
CA GLY A 16 -4.81 -1.49 -1.40
C GLY A 16 -3.80 -2.64 -1.51
N VAL A 17 -2.68 -2.60 -0.79
CA VAL A 17 -1.67 -3.66 -0.87
C VAL A 17 -2.17 -4.93 -0.19
N SER A 18 -2.76 -4.82 1.00
CA SER A 18 -3.36 -5.96 1.70
C SER A 18 -4.40 -6.69 0.84
N LEU A 19 -5.30 -5.95 0.18
CA LEU A 19 -6.34 -6.53 -0.67
C LEU A 19 -5.76 -7.27 -1.89
N GLU A 20 -4.69 -6.77 -2.50
CA GLU A 20 -4.02 -7.46 -3.61
C GLU A 20 -3.26 -8.71 -3.15
N VAL A 21 -2.60 -8.64 -2.00
CA VAL A 21 -1.95 -9.81 -1.39
C VAL A 21 -2.98 -10.90 -1.05
N ASP A 22 -4.15 -10.55 -0.52
CA ASP A 22 -5.24 -11.49 -0.23
C ASP A 22 -5.72 -12.21 -1.51
N LYS A 23 -5.85 -11.49 -2.64
CA LYS A 23 -6.21 -12.10 -3.93
C LYS A 23 -5.17 -13.13 -4.38
N TRP A 24 -3.88 -12.78 -4.31
CA TRP A 24 -2.80 -13.71 -4.64
C TRP A 24 -2.80 -14.93 -3.72
N ARG A 25 -2.99 -14.71 -2.41
CA ARG A 25 -3.09 -15.78 -1.42
C ARG A 25 -4.20 -16.75 -1.74
N THR A 26 -5.41 -16.27 -2.04
CA THR A 26 -6.56 -17.11 -2.42
C THR A 26 -6.24 -17.97 -3.63
N ILE A 27 -5.66 -17.39 -4.69
CA ILE A 27 -5.32 -18.17 -5.89
C ILE A 27 -4.20 -19.20 -5.60
N LEU A 28 -3.10 -18.78 -4.96
CA LEU A 28 -1.98 -19.65 -4.66
C LEU A 28 -2.39 -20.83 -3.75
N ARG A 29 -3.21 -20.56 -2.73
CA ARG A 29 -3.67 -21.57 -1.78
C ARG A 29 -4.79 -22.44 -2.36
N ASP A 30 -5.88 -21.81 -2.79
CA ASP A 30 -7.14 -22.51 -3.05
C ASP A 30 -7.23 -23.08 -4.47
N ARG A 31 -6.45 -22.53 -5.42
CA ARG A 31 -6.45 -23.01 -6.82
C ARG A 31 -5.17 -23.77 -7.19
N LEU A 32 -4.03 -23.41 -6.60
CA LEU A 32 -2.73 -24.00 -6.94
C LEU A 32 -2.16 -24.92 -5.84
N GLY A 33 -2.84 -25.00 -4.69
CA GLY A 33 -2.50 -25.92 -3.59
C GLY A 33 -1.22 -25.55 -2.85
N HIS A 34 -0.71 -24.32 -2.95
CA HIS A 34 0.48 -23.87 -2.23
C HIS A 34 0.16 -23.51 -0.77
N GLN A 35 1.18 -23.50 0.08
CA GLN A 35 1.07 -22.90 1.42
C GLN A 35 1.43 -21.42 1.33
N VAL A 36 0.70 -20.58 2.08
CA VAL A 36 0.89 -19.13 2.07
C VAL A 36 0.92 -18.60 3.50
N TRP A 37 1.99 -17.91 3.86
CA TRP A 37 2.17 -17.21 5.12
C TRP A 37 2.14 -15.69 4.91
N TYR A 38 1.58 -14.99 5.88
CA TYR A 38 1.80 -13.56 6.06
C TYR A 38 2.90 -13.34 7.08
N CYS A 39 3.75 -12.35 6.80
CA CYS A 39 4.72 -11.85 7.74
C CYS A 39 4.79 -10.32 7.65
N SER A 40 4.31 -9.64 8.68
CA SER A 40 4.24 -8.17 8.73
C SER A 40 4.42 -7.67 10.15
N GLY A 41 4.41 -6.36 10.37
CA GLY A 41 4.60 -5.77 11.70
C GLY A 41 3.35 -5.59 12.55
N ASN A 42 2.16 -5.95 12.05
CA ASN A 42 0.91 -5.85 12.78
C ASN A 42 0.49 -7.20 13.39
N ASP A 43 0.02 -7.21 14.64
CA ASP A 43 -0.38 -8.41 15.39
C ASP A 43 -1.89 -8.68 15.40
N ASP A 44 -2.67 -7.79 14.80
CA ASP A 44 -4.14 -7.85 14.86
C ASP A 44 -4.77 -8.81 13.83
N VAL A 45 -3.96 -9.41 12.96
CA VAL A 45 -4.43 -10.33 11.93
C VAL A 45 -4.13 -11.79 12.32
N PRO A 46 -5.15 -12.65 12.44
CA PRO A 46 -4.95 -14.06 12.75
C PRO A 46 -3.99 -14.72 11.76
N THR A 47 -3.11 -15.59 12.26
CA THR A 47 -2.11 -16.35 11.48
C THR A 47 -0.99 -15.53 10.84
N ASN A 48 -0.95 -14.21 11.03
CA ASN A 48 0.21 -13.41 10.64
C ASN A 48 1.41 -13.73 11.53
N TYR A 49 2.58 -13.92 10.91
CA TYR A 49 3.84 -13.98 11.65
C TYR A 49 4.34 -12.57 11.91
N ASN A 50 4.18 -12.10 13.14
CA ASN A 50 4.53 -10.73 13.48
C ASN A 50 6.05 -10.52 13.63
N ILE A 51 6.61 -9.61 12.83
CA ILE A 51 7.92 -8.99 13.07
C ILE A 51 7.65 -7.50 13.33
N PRO A 52 7.51 -7.06 14.60
CA PRO A 52 7.09 -5.71 14.95
C PRO A 52 7.92 -4.61 14.29
N GLU A 53 9.21 -4.84 14.09
CA GLU A 53 10.15 -3.92 13.45
C GLU A 53 9.80 -3.60 11.98
N LEU A 54 9.03 -4.45 11.30
CA LEU A 54 8.49 -4.15 9.97
C LEU A 54 7.37 -3.11 10.03
N TYR A 55 6.75 -2.88 11.18
CA TYR A 55 5.67 -1.90 11.29
C TYR A 55 6.22 -0.49 11.17
N ALA A 56 5.62 0.33 10.31
CA ALA A 56 6.11 1.68 10.05
C ALA A 56 6.10 2.57 11.32
N GLN A 57 5.17 2.31 12.26
CA GLN A 57 5.06 3.05 13.52
C GLN A 57 5.83 2.40 14.68
N HIS A 58 6.55 1.30 14.45
CA HIS A 58 7.45 0.76 15.47
C HIS A 58 8.48 1.84 15.84
N PRO A 59 8.74 2.12 17.13
CA PRO A 59 9.44 3.35 17.55
C PRO A 59 10.77 3.58 16.84
N ARG A 60 11.56 2.51 16.69
CA ARG A 60 12.86 2.55 16.00
C ARG A 60 12.71 2.78 14.50
N THR A 61 11.78 2.06 13.86
CA THR A 61 11.49 2.13 12.43
C THR A 61 10.99 3.52 12.06
N TRP A 62 10.10 4.08 12.89
CA TRP A 62 9.55 5.42 12.74
C TRP A 62 10.63 6.49 12.85
N LYS A 63 11.52 6.39 13.85
CA LYS A 63 12.64 7.33 14.03
C LYS A 63 13.55 7.34 12.79
N ILE A 64 13.96 6.16 12.31
CA ILE A 64 14.76 6.01 11.09
C ILE A 64 14.05 6.63 9.89
N LEU A 65 12.77 6.27 9.67
CA LEU A 65 11.96 6.76 8.57
C LEU A 65 11.89 8.29 8.57
N ARG A 66 11.48 8.90 9.67
CA ARG A 66 11.33 10.36 9.76
C ARG A 66 12.64 11.09 9.48
N ASN A 67 13.73 10.62 10.06
CA ASN A 67 15.04 11.25 9.87
C ASN A 67 15.57 11.07 8.46
N GLY A 68 15.35 9.89 7.87
CA GLY A 68 15.86 9.55 6.55
C GLY A 68 15.03 10.07 5.38
N THR A 69 13.72 10.32 5.57
CA THR A 69 12.82 10.59 4.45
C THR A 69 11.96 11.85 4.58
N VAL A 70 11.94 12.48 5.77
CA VAL A 70 11.11 13.66 6.03
C VAL A 70 11.98 14.84 6.45
N LYS A 71 12.72 14.72 7.55
CA LYS A 71 13.63 15.75 8.04
C LYS A 71 14.66 15.16 8.99
N PHE A 72 15.94 15.39 8.71
CA PHE A 72 17.05 14.94 9.55
C PHE A 72 17.17 15.84 10.81
N THR A 73 16.81 15.33 11.99
CA THR A 73 16.77 16.12 13.25
C THR A 73 17.29 15.40 14.49
N ASP A 74 17.16 14.07 14.57
CA ASP A 74 17.34 13.33 15.82
C ASP A 74 18.73 12.70 15.97
N TYR A 75 19.63 12.99 15.03
CA TYR A 75 20.99 12.48 14.98
C TYR A 75 21.99 13.63 14.89
N ALA A 76 23.11 13.52 15.62
CA ALA A 76 24.16 14.52 15.58
C ALA A 76 24.92 14.49 14.25
N ARG A 77 25.14 13.29 13.70
CA ARG A 77 25.83 13.08 12.43
C ARG A 77 25.12 12.00 11.62
N GLU A 78 25.36 12.05 10.32
CA GLU A 78 24.75 11.12 9.36
C GLU A 78 25.21 9.67 9.58
N GLU A 79 26.45 9.48 10.04
CA GLU A 79 26.99 8.15 10.38
C GLU A 79 26.23 7.51 11.55
N ASP A 80 25.68 8.31 12.47
CA ASP A 80 24.91 7.79 13.61
C ASP A 80 23.56 7.22 13.12
N LEU A 81 22.94 7.84 12.11
CA LEU A 81 21.75 7.30 11.43
C LEU A 81 22.10 6.04 10.63
N GLU A 82 23.23 6.05 9.92
CA GLU A 82 23.69 4.89 9.16
C GLU A 82 23.86 3.67 10.06
N LEU A 83 24.57 3.83 11.20
CA LEU A 83 24.73 2.77 12.19
C LEU A 83 23.39 2.25 12.71
N GLU A 84 22.43 3.15 13.02
CA GLU A 84 21.12 2.72 13.50
C GLU A 84 20.31 1.97 12.42
N ILE A 85 20.43 2.35 11.14
CA ILE A 85 19.81 1.64 10.02
C ILE A 85 20.39 0.22 9.88
N TYR A 86 21.71 0.07 9.90
CA TYR A 86 22.33 -1.23 9.70
C TYR A 86 22.12 -2.18 10.89
N ASP A 87 22.19 -1.70 12.13
CA ASP A 87 21.84 -2.53 13.30
C ASP A 87 20.35 -2.94 13.28
N HIS A 88 19.48 -2.08 12.73
CA HIS A 88 18.08 -2.44 12.54
C HIS A 88 17.90 -3.50 11.45
N ALA A 89 18.68 -3.40 10.36
CA ALA A 89 18.73 -4.41 9.31
C ALA A 89 19.24 -5.76 9.83
N ASP A 90 20.24 -5.78 10.72
CA ASP A 90 20.75 -7.01 11.36
C ASP A 90 19.66 -7.68 12.20
N THR A 91 18.88 -6.89 12.95
CA THR A 91 17.74 -7.39 13.71
C THR A 91 16.68 -8.02 12.80
N LEU A 92 16.32 -7.33 11.71
CA LEU A 92 15.35 -7.83 10.73
C LEU A 92 15.86 -9.08 10.01
N GLU A 93 17.12 -9.10 9.59
CA GLU A 93 17.74 -10.25 8.92
C GLU A 93 17.66 -11.52 9.77
N ARG A 94 18.03 -11.44 11.06
CA ARG A 94 17.94 -12.56 11.99
C ARG A 94 16.51 -13.08 12.13
N LYS A 95 15.53 -12.18 12.30
CA LYS A 95 14.11 -12.58 12.46
C LYS A 95 13.52 -13.16 11.17
N LEU A 96 13.89 -12.61 10.01
CA LEU A 96 13.49 -13.15 8.71
C LEU A 96 14.08 -14.54 8.48
N LEU A 97 15.34 -14.77 8.81
CA LEU A 97 15.97 -16.09 8.70
C LEU A 97 15.30 -17.12 9.63
N GLN A 98 15.00 -16.73 10.87
CA GLN A 98 14.26 -17.57 11.81
C GLN A 98 12.88 -17.93 11.26
N PHE A 99 12.12 -16.95 10.75
CA PHE A 99 10.82 -17.19 10.13
C PHE A 99 10.90 -18.14 8.94
N ILE A 100 11.90 -17.95 8.05
CA ILE A 100 12.13 -18.80 6.88
C ILE A 100 12.36 -20.25 7.29
N GLU A 101 13.19 -20.48 8.32
CA GLU A 101 13.49 -21.80 8.85
C GLU A 101 12.26 -22.44 9.50
N GLU A 102 11.59 -21.72 10.41
CA GLU A 102 10.42 -22.20 11.15
C GLU A 102 9.24 -22.57 10.24
N LYS A 103 9.02 -21.77 9.19
CA LYS A 103 7.89 -21.95 8.26
C LYS A 103 8.26 -22.70 6.99
N LYS A 104 9.53 -23.07 6.82
CA LYS A 104 10.05 -23.76 5.63
C LYS A 104 9.65 -23.01 4.35
N VAL A 105 9.98 -21.72 4.31
CA VAL A 105 9.61 -20.84 3.21
C VAL A 105 10.45 -21.15 1.97
N ASP A 106 9.78 -21.33 0.83
CA ASP A 106 10.39 -21.62 -0.47
C ASP A 106 10.47 -20.38 -1.36
N VAL A 107 9.55 -19.41 -1.20
CA VAL A 107 9.48 -18.20 -2.03
C VAL A 107 9.19 -16.97 -1.16
N LEU A 108 10.01 -15.93 -1.34
CA LEU A 108 9.84 -14.64 -0.64
C LEU A 108 9.10 -13.63 -1.53
N ALA A 109 8.02 -13.03 -1.03
CA ALA A 109 7.23 -12.05 -1.78
C ALA A 109 7.07 -10.74 -1.00
N PRO A 110 8.13 -9.91 -0.88
CA PRO A 110 8.00 -8.58 -0.28
C PRO A 110 7.19 -7.66 -1.19
N ASN A 111 6.16 -7.03 -0.63
CA ASN A 111 5.30 -6.04 -1.28
C ASN A 111 5.67 -4.67 -0.74
N ASN A 112 6.11 -3.74 -1.60
CA ASN A 112 6.55 -2.38 -1.28
C ASN A 112 7.73 -2.20 -0.27
N LEU A 113 8.08 -3.19 0.55
CA LEU A 113 9.21 -3.12 1.50
C LEU A 113 10.55 -2.80 0.82
N CYS A 114 10.72 -3.24 -0.41
CA CYS A 114 11.93 -3.04 -1.20
C CYS A 114 11.78 -2.00 -2.32
N SER A 115 10.68 -1.22 -2.37
CA SER A 115 10.50 -0.22 -3.45
C SER A 115 9.98 1.13 -2.98
N GLY A 116 9.06 1.17 -2.01
CA GLY A 116 8.38 2.40 -1.60
C GLY A 116 9.26 3.39 -0.81
N GLY A 117 10.44 2.97 -0.36
CA GLY A 117 11.42 3.83 0.34
C GLY A 117 11.16 4.04 1.84
N TYR A 118 10.04 3.59 2.38
CA TYR A 118 9.72 3.73 3.81
C TYR A 118 10.53 2.84 4.77
N GLN A 119 11.27 1.86 4.24
CA GLN A 119 11.89 0.81 5.05
C GLN A 119 13.35 0.54 4.63
N PRO A 120 14.27 1.51 4.81
CA PRO A 120 15.67 1.35 4.40
C PRO A 120 16.33 0.11 5.03
N ALA A 121 16.08 -0.12 6.32
CA ALA A 121 16.59 -1.29 7.04
C ALA A 121 16.02 -2.62 6.50
N ALA A 122 14.72 -2.67 6.19
CA ALA A 122 14.12 -3.89 5.66
C ALA A 122 14.66 -4.23 4.27
N ALA A 123 14.86 -3.25 3.38
CA ALA A 123 15.44 -3.51 2.07
C ALA A 123 16.86 -4.09 2.15
N ILE A 124 17.69 -3.61 3.08
CA ILE A 124 19.01 -4.19 3.36
C ILE A 124 18.87 -5.64 3.85
N ALA A 125 17.99 -5.87 4.83
CA ALA A 125 17.76 -7.20 5.38
C ALA A 125 17.27 -8.19 4.32
N PHE A 126 16.27 -7.83 3.50
CA PHE A 126 15.79 -8.67 2.40
C PHE A 126 16.88 -8.97 1.38
N HIS A 127 17.65 -7.96 0.97
CA HIS A 127 18.79 -8.19 0.07
C HIS A 127 19.75 -9.24 0.64
N ARG A 128 20.14 -9.11 1.91
CA ARG A 128 21.06 -10.05 2.58
C ARG A 128 20.46 -11.44 2.73
N VAL A 129 19.22 -11.55 3.17
CA VAL A 129 18.49 -12.82 3.32
C VAL A 129 18.37 -13.53 1.98
N ILE A 130 17.92 -12.85 0.92
CA ILE A 130 17.77 -13.43 -0.42
C ILE A 130 19.13 -13.92 -0.94
N ARG A 131 20.19 -13.12 -0.78
CA ARG A 131 21.55 -13.49 -1.18
C ARG A 131 22.09 -14.68 -0.40
N ARG A 132 21.88 -14.70 0.92
CA ARG A 132 22.40 -15.74 1.84
C ARG A 132 21.71 -17.08 1.65
N THR A 133 20.38 -17.06 1.50
CA THR A 133 19.56 -18.27 1.39
C THR A 133 19.49 -18.81 -0.04
N GLY A 134 19.67 -17.94 -1.05
CA GLY A 134 19.47 -18.30 -2.46
C GLY A 134 18.01 -18.52 -2.84
N LEU A 135 17.05 -18.30 -1.92
CA LEU A 135 15.62 -18.50 -2.18
C LEU A 135 15.13 -17.58 -3.31
N PRO A 136 14.27 -18.08 -4.21
CA PRO A 136 13.64 -17.22 -5.20
C PRO A 136 12.77 -16.15 -4.51
N ALA A 137 12.78 -14.94 -5.05
CA ALA A 137 11.97 -13.85 -4.55
C ALA A 137 11.17 -13.14 -5.65
N ILE A 138 9.96 -12.71 -5.32
CA ILE A 138 9.08 -11.90 -6.16
C ILE A 138 8.91 -10.55 -5.46
N ILE A 139 9.65 -9.54 -5.89
CA ILE A 139 9.48 -8.18 -5.37
C ILE A 139 8.32 -7.54 -6.10
N HIS A 140 7.21 -7.37 -5.40
CA HIS A 140 6.00 -6.76 -5.93
C HIS A 140 5.92 -5.29 -5.52
N SER A 141 6.07 -4.40 -6.49
CA SER A 141 6.13 -2.96 -6.28
C SER A 141 4.82 -2.32 -6.75
N HIS A 142 4.05 -1.83 -5.79
CA HIS A 142 2.86 -1.00 -6.03
C HIS A 142 3.25 0.48 -6.14
N ASP A 143 4.28 0.89 -5.41
CA ASP A 143 4.80 2.26 -5.39
C ASP A 143 6.34 2.21 -5.35
N PHE A 144 6.98 3.26 -5.87
CA PHE A 144 8.42 3.49 -5.79
C PHE A 144 8.76 4.80 -5.06
N TYR A 145 9.89 4.80 -4.35
CA TYR A 145 10.40 5.99 -3.65
C TYR A 145 10.67 7.19 -4.56
N PHE A 146 10.87 6.96 -5.87
CA PHE A 146 11.13 8.00 -6.86
C PHE A 146 9.86 8.52 -7.54
N GLU A 147 8.68 8.06 -7.11
CA GLU A 147 7.41 8.65 -7.53
C GLU A 147 7.19 9.97 -6.81
N ASP A 148 6.65 10.95 -7.53
CA ASP A 148 6.40 12.30 -7.02
C ASP A 148 5.18 12.32 -6.08
N SER A 149 5.36 11.72 -4.90
CA SER A 149 4.34 11.63 -3.85
C SER A 149 4.53 12.70 -2.78
N GLY A 150 5.72 13.29 -2.67
CA GLY A 150 6.11 14.16 -1.56
C GLY A 150 6.28 13.44 -0.21
N GLU A 151 5.95 12.15 -0.12
CA GLU A 151 5.90 11.39 1.15
C GLU A 151 7.27 10.81 1.56
N VAL A 152 8.16 10.55 0.59
CA VAL A 152 9.45 9.88 0.80
C VAL A 152 10.54 10.57 -0.01
N ASN A 153 11.37 11.38 0.65
CA ASN A 153 12.49 12.06 0.02
C ASN A 153 13.76 11.86 0.83
N ALA A 154 14.82 11.30 0.23
CA ALA A 154 16.09 11.12 0.93
C ALA A 154 16.59 12.46 1.47
N THR A 155 16.69 12.57 2.80
CA THR A 155 17.13 13.78 3.50
C THR A 155 18.65 13.88 3.60
N CYS A 156 19.35 12.77 3.37
CA CYS A 156 20.79 12.63 3.51
C CYS A 156 21.39 11.64 2.50
N HIS A 157 22.72 11.64 2.38
CA HIS A 157 23.47 10.81 1.43
C HIS A 157 23.36 9.30 1.71
N THR A 158 23.35 8.89 2.97
CA THR A 158 23.19 7.52 3.46
C THR A 158 21.92 6.91 2.93
N VAL A 159 20.79 7.62 3.06
CA VAL A 159 19.50 7.12 2.57
C VAL A 159 19.45 7.09 1.05
N ALA A 160 19.99 8.11 0.38
CA ALA A 160 20.10 8.12 -1.09
C ALA A 160 20.93 6.92 -1.60
N SER A 161 22.06 6.64 -0.97
CA SER A 161 22.95 5.50 -1.26
C SER A 161 22.26 4.15 -1.03
N ILE A 162 21.47 4.04 0.05
CA ILE A 162 20.64 2.85 0.31
C ILE A 162 19.59 2.66 -0.79
N TYR A 163 18.92 3.72 -1.23
CA TYR A 163 17.96 3.63 -2.33
C TYR A 163 18.61 3.21 -3.65
N ASP A 164 19.84 3.63 -3.91
CA ASP A 164 20.57 3.20 -5.09
C ASP A 164 21.02 1.75 -5.03
N ARG A 165 21.43 1.29 -3.84
CA ARG A 165 21.98 -0.05 -3.66
C ARG A 165 20.91 -1.14 -3.45
N TYR A 166 19.82 -0.82 -2.75
CA TYR A 166 18.87 -1.83 -2.25
C TYR A 166 17.42 -1.62 -2.72
N PHE A 167 17.06 -0.51 -3.37
CA PHE A 167 15.70 -0.22 -3.83
C PHE A 167 15.55 -0.24 -5.37
N PRO A 168 14.97 -1.30 -5.94
CA PRO A 168 14.75 -2.62 -5.33
C PRO A 168 16.00 -3.51 -5.39
N THR A 169 15.97 -4.60 -4.62
CA THR A 169 17.05 -5.58 -4.55
C THR A 169 17.31 -6.19 -5.94
N LYS A 170 18.54 -6.10 -6.41
CA LYS A 170 18.98 -6.63 -7.71
C LYS A 170 19.81 -7.89 -7.53
N LEU A 171 19.16 -9.05 -7.53
CA LEU A 171 19.83 -10.36 -7.45
C LEU A 171 19.31 -11.32 -8.54
N PRO A 172 20.10 -12.30 -9.00
CA PRO A 172 19.72 -13.18 -10.12
C PRO A 172 18.47 -14.02 -9.87
N ASN A 173 18.19 -14.34 -8.60
CA ASN A 173 17.04 -15.10 -8.12
C ASN A 173 15.82 -14.23 -7.80
N VAL A 174 15.83 -12.94 -8.18
CA VAL A 174 14.73 -12.01 -7.95
C VAL A 174 13.97 -11.75 -9.24
N ARG A 175 12.64 -11.84 -9.16
CA ARG A 175 11.71 -11.37 -10.20
C ARG A 175 11.02 -10.11 -9.69
N HIS A 176 10.95 -9.09 -10.55
CA HIS A 176 10.25 -7.85 -10.24
C HIS A 176 8.87 -7.84 -10.90
N VAL A 177 7.86 -7.50 -10.11
CA VAL A 177 6.48 -7.34 -10.54
C VAL A 177 6.03 -5.93 -10.21
N VAL A 178 5.33 -5.28 -11.15
CA VAL A 178 4.79 -3.92 -11.00
C VAL A 178 3.33 -3.89 -11.43
N ILE A 179 2.57 -2.94 -10.92
CA ILE A 179 1.12 -2.89 -11.14
C ILE A 179 0.70 -2.22 -12.44
N ASN A 180 1.59 -1.51 -13.12
CA ASN A 180 1.27 -0.80 -14.36
C ASN A 180 2.49 -0.61 -15.27
N ARG A 181 2.24 -0.22 -16.53
CA ARG A 181 3.28 -0.02 -17.55
C ARG A 181 4.15 1.22 -17.30
N ILE A 182 3.64 2.22 -16.58
CA ILE A 182 4.40 3.43 -16.23
C ILE A 182 5.52 3.03 -15.25
N ALA A 183 5.17 2.34 -14.17
CA ALA A 183 6.11 1.78 -13.20
C ALA A 183 7.13 0.83 -13.85
N GLN A 184 6.69 0.00 -14.82
CA GLN A 184 7.57 -0.88 -15.59
C GLN A 184 8.61 -0.10 -16.41
N ALA A 185 8.20 0.96 -17.08
CA ALA A 185 9.10 1.81 -17.84
C ALA A 185 10.06 2.58 -16.92
N GLU A 186 9.56 3.09 -15.80
CA GLU A 186 10.36 3.85 -14.84
C GLU A 186 11.44 3.00 -14.16
N ILE A 187 11.11 1.80 -13.69
CA ILE A 187 12.09 0.91 -13.06
C ILE A 187 13.15 0.45 -14.09
N LYS A 188 12.76 0.22 -15.35
CA LYS A 188 13.71 -0.09 -16.42
C LYS A 188 14.64 1.09 -16.69
N ARG A 189 14.10 2.29 -16.83
CA ARG A 189 14.89 3.51 -17.10
C ARG A 189 15.86 3.85 -15.97
N ARG A 190 15.40 3.82 -14.72
CA ARG A 190 16.16 4.30 -13.56
C ARG A 190 17.09 3.25 -12.98
N LYS A 191 16.70 1.98 -13.04
CA LYS A 191 17.42 0.89 -12.35
C LYS A 191 17.90 -0.21 -13.30
N ASN A 192 17.59 -0.14 -14.59
CA ASN A 192 17.87 -1.17 -15.60
C ASN A 192 17.33 -2.56 -15.19
N ILE A 193 16.11 -2.59 -14.66
CA ILE A 193 15.44 -3.82 -14.24
C ILE A 193 14.28 -4.12 -15.18
N ASP A 194 14.22 -5.33 -15.70
CA ASP A 194 13.05 -5.84 -16.41
C ASP A 194 12.02 -6.36 -15.39
N ALA A 195 10.83 -5.77 -15.41
CA ALA A 195 9.72 -6.13 -14.54
C ALA A 195 8.54 -6.68 -15.35
N ARG A 196 7.74 -7.57 -14.73
CA ARG A 196 6.47 -8.04 -15.28
C ARG A 196 5.34 -7.15 -14.78
N VAL A 197 4.44 -6.72 -15.67
CA VAL A 197 3.21 -6.05 -15.25
C VAL A 197 2.20 -7.09 -14.79
N VAL A 198 1.78 -7.00 -13.53
CA VAL A 198 0.62 -7.73 -12.98
C VAL A 198 -0.30 -6.67 -12.36
N PRO A 199 -1.37 -6.26 -13.07
CA PRO A 199 -2.22 -5.20 -12.58
C PRO A 199 -3.02 -5.64 -11.36
N ASN A 200 -3.42 -4.67 -10.54
CA ASN A 200 -4.47 -4.87 -9.56
C ASN A 200 -5.78 -5.18 -10.29
N VAL A 201 -6.54 -6.15 -9.78
CA VAL A 201 -7.76 -6.64 -10.43
C VAL A 201 -8.96 -6.56 -9.50
N PHE A 202 -10.15 -6.40 -10.07
CA PHE A 202 -11.41 -6.61 -9.36
C PHE A 202 -11.93 -8.02 -9.61
N ASP A 203 -12.53 -8.61 -8.59
CA ASP A 203 -13.35 -9.81 -8.75
C ASP A 203 -14.75 -9.36 -9.20
N PHE A 204 -15.08 -9.61 -10.47
CA PHE A 204 -16.38 -9.26 -11.05
C PHE A 204 -17.42 -10.37 -10.87
N ASP A 205 -17.01 -11.56 -10.39
CA ASP A 205 -17.91 -12.69 -10.13
C ASP A 205 -18.47 -12.66 -8.70
N GLN A 206 -17.97 -11.75 -7.85
CA GLN A 206 -18.50 -11.55 -6.50
C GLN A 206 -19.96 -11.09 -6.53
N PRO A 207 -20.79 -11.46 -5.54
CA PRO A 207 -22.17 -10.99 -5.45
C PRO A 207 -22.25 -9.46 -5.47
N ALA A 208 -23.29 -8.93 -6.11
CA ALA A 208 -23.57 -7.50 -6.07
C ALA A 208 -23.76 -7.04 -4.62
N TRP A 209 -23.19 -5.88 -4.28
CA TRP A 209 -23.40 -5.28 -2.96
C TRP A 209 -24.89 -5.00 -2.77
N ALA A 210 -25.43 -5.49 -1.65
CA ALA A 210 -26.81 -5.29 -1.24
C ALA A 210 -26.86 -4.48 0.05
N ALA A 211 -28.02 -3.88 0.31
CA ALA A 211 -28.26 -3.28 1.61
C ALA A 211 -28.27 -4.38 2.69
N ASP A 212 -27.58 -4.15 3.81
CA ASP A 212 -27.49 -5.06 4.95
C ASP A 212 -27.68 -4.30 6.26
N GLU A 213 -27.64 -5.00 7.40
CA GLU A 213 -27.82 -4.38 8.72
C GLU A 213 -26.81 -3.26 9.00
N TYR A 214 -25.59 -3.36 8.45
CA TYR A 214 -24.53 -2.37 8.66
C TYR A 214 -24.75 -1.08 7.88
N ASN A 215 -25.27 -1.17 6.64
CA ASN A 215 -25.41 -0.01 5.76
C ASN A 215 -26.85 0.49 5.59
N ALA A 216 -27.84 -0.23 6.13
CA ALA A 216 -29.27 0.07 5.95
C ALA A 216 -29.67 1.48 6.38
N ASP A 217 -29.02 2.01 7.43
CA ASP A 217 -29.34 3.32 7.99
C ASP A 217 -28.44 4.45 7.47
N LEU A 218 -27.44 4.17 6.62
CA LEU A 218 -26.41 5.12 6.20
C LEU A 218 -27.01 6.47 5.78
N ARG A 219 -28.04 6.45 4.92
CA ARG A 219 -28.68 7.69 4.47
C ARG A 219 -29.36 8.43 5.61
N ALA A 220 -30.12 7.72 6.46
CA ALA A 220 -30.81 8.34 7.59
C ALA A 220 -29.82 8.90 8.63
N ALA A 221 -28.74 8.17 8.92
CA ALA A 221 -27.69 8.56 9.85
C ALA A 221 -26.98 9.86 9.43
N PHE A 222 -26.77 10.05 8.13
CA PHE A 222 -26.21 11.30 7.57
C PHE A 222 -27.29 12.31 7.15
N GLY A 223 -28.56 12.04 7.47
CA GLY A 223 -29.69 12.89 7.12
C GLY A 223 -29.86 13.11 5.62
N ILE A 224 -29.45 12.17 4.77
CA ILE A 224 -29.49 12.20 3.30
C ILE A 224 -30.89 11.73 2.83
N GLY A 225 -31.61 12.59 2.12
CA GLY A 225 -32.94 12.29 1.58
C GLY A 225 -32.87 11.41 0.32
N PRO A 226 -33.96 10.74 -0.10
CA PRO A 226 -33.96 9.84 -1.26
C PRO A 226 -33.66 10.55 -2.59
N ASP A 227 -34.01 11.83 -2.72
CA ASP A 227 -33.80 12.63 -3.92
C ASP A 227 -32.45 13.38 -3.95
N ASP A 228 -31.67 13.31 -2.86
CA ASP A 228 -30.35 13.96 -2.82
C ASP A 228 -29.33 13.20 -3.69
N VAL A 229 -28.51 13.97 -4.41
CA VAL A 229 -27.35 13.46 -5.15
C VAL A 229 -26.17 13.41 -4.19
N VAL A 230 -25.55 12.24 -4.10
CA VAL A 230 -24.36 12.02 -3.27
C VAL A 230 -23.15 11.83 -4.17
N LEU A 231 -22.13 12.65 -3.97
CA LEU A 231 -20.78 12.47 -4.52
C LEU A 231 -19.96 11.78 -3.43
N LEU A 232 -19.50 10.55 -3.69
CA LEU A 232 -18.71 9.79 -2.73
C LEU A 232 -17.22 9.99 -3.01
N GLN A 233 -16.51 10.57 -2.03
CA GLN A 233 -15.05 10.60 -1.99
C GLN A 233 -14.55 9.59 -0.96
N ALA A 234 -14.45 8.33 -1.37
CA ALA A 234 -14.02 7.21 -0.51
C ALA A 234 -12.50 6.97 -0.57
N THR A 235 -11.71 8.02 -0.32
CA THR A 235 -10.24 7.94 -0.31
C THR A 235 -9.69 8.54 0.97
N ARG A 236 -8.49 8.10 1.38
CA ARG A 236 -7.71 8.80 2.43
C ARG A 236 -7.56 10.29 2.11
N ILE A 237 -7.57 11.12 3.15
CA ILE A 237 -7.44 12.58 3.00
C ILE A 237 -5.95 12.92 2.96
N LEU A 238 -5.38 12.93 1.74
CA LEU A 238 -3.97 13.24 1.47
C LEU A 238 -3.89 14.10 0.21
N ASP A 239 -2.91 15.02 0.14
CA ASP A 239 -2.76 15.99 -0.96
C ASP A 239 -2.81 15.33 -2.35
N ARG A 240 -2.09 14.23 -2.55
CA ARG A 240 -2.06 13.49 -3.82
C ARG A 240 -3.40 12.86 -4.24
N LYS A 241 -4.41 12.88 -3.37
CA LYS A 241 -5.77 12.39 -3.68
C LYS A 241 -6.67 13.48 -4.25
N GLY A 242 -6.23 14.73 -4.25
CA GLY A 242 -6.93 15.83 -4.92
C GLY A 242 -8.34 16.05 -4.38
N ILE A 243 -8.53 15.95 -3.06
CA ILE A 243 -9.86 16.04 -2.41
C ILE A 243 -10.50 17.41 -2.68
N GLU A 244 -9.68 18.45 -2.79
CA GLU A 244 -10.06 19.80 -3.18
C GLU A 244 -10.80 19.82 -4.54
N LEU A 245 -10.42 18.96 -5.49
CA LEU A 245 -11.11 18.88 -6.78
C LEU A 245 -12.53 18.33 -6.61
N ALA A 246 -12.77 17.43 -5.65
CA ALA A 246 -14.11 16.94 -5.37
C ALA A 246 -15.01 18.05 -4.78
N ILE A 247 -14.43 18.93 -3.96
CA ILE A 247 -15.11 20.13 -3.42
C ILE A 247 -15.47 21.08 -4.56
N ASP A 248 -14.52 21.37 -5.44
CA ASP A 248 -14.75 22.24 -6.60
C ASP A 248 -15.82 21.67 -7.53
N VAL A 249 -15.80 20.37 -7.80
CA VAL A 249 -16.82 19.68 -8.59
C VAL A 249 -18.20 19.79 -7.93
N ALA A 250 -18.30 19.57 -6.61
CA ALA A 250 -19.55 19.69 -5.88
C ALA A 250 -20.11 21.12 -5.93
N ALA A 251 -19.27 22.12 -5.70
CA ALA A 251 -19.63 23.54 -5.76
C ALA A 251 -20.10 23.94 -7.16
N GLU A 252 -19.40 23.45 -8.17
CA GLU A 252 -19.71 23.73 -9.56
C GLU A 252 -21.02 23.07 -10.02
N LEU A 253 -21.30 21.84 -9.59
CA LEU A 253 -22.59 21.19 -9.81
C LEU A 253 -23.75 21.93 -9.11
N GLY A 254 -23.46 22.62 -8.01
CA GLY A 254 -24.40 23.48 -7.30
C GLY A 254 -24.80 24.75 -8.06
N ARG A 255 -24.04 25.17 -9.08
CA ARG A 255 -24.37 26.40 -9.83
C ARG A 255 -25.69 26.25 -10.57
N PRO A 256 -26.52 27.33 -10.68
CA PRO A 256 -27.89 27.24 -11.20
C PRO A 256 -28.01 26.57 -12.56
N GLN A 257 -27.06 26.83 -13.48
CA GLN A 257 -27.08 26.24 -14.82
C GLN A 257 -26.84 24.72 -14.80
N ARG A 258 -25.85 24.26 -14.02
CA ARG A 258 -25.52 22.83 -13.94
C ARG A 258 -26.53 22.05 -13.12
N ARG A 259 -26.98 22.64 -12.01
CA ARG A 259 -28.04 22.07 -11.16
C ARG A 259 -29.34 21.84 -11.91
N LYS A 260 -29.73 22.76 -12.81
CA LYS A 260 -30.89 22.55 -13.70
C LYS A 260 -30.73 21.32 -14.60
N GLY A 261 -29.51 21.05 -15.06
CA GLY A 261 -29.20 19.85 -15.85
C GLY A 261 -29.32 18.53 -15.10
N LEU A 262 -29.35 18.56 -13.76
CA LEU A 262 -29.56 17.37 -12.93
C LEU A 262 -31.05 17.08 -12.66
N ALA A 263 -31.96 18.00 -13.00
CA ALA A 263 -33.39 17.81 -12.76
C ALA A 263 -33.90 16.56 -13.50
N GLY A 264 -34.55 15.65 -12.77
CA GLY A 264 -35.06 14.39 -13.34
C GLY A 264 -34.07 13.24 -13.34
N VAL A 265 -32.82 13.44 -12.91
CA VAL A 265 -31.84 12.35 -12.76
C VAL A 265 -32.28 11.41 -11.64
N LYS A 266 -32.31 10.11 -11.91
CA LYS A 266 -32.55 9.08 -10.89
C LYS A 266 -31.33 8.98 -9.98
N THR A 267 -31.56 9.04 -8.67
CA THR A 267 -30.50 8.92 -7.68
C THR A 267 -30.23 7.45 -7.34
N ALA A 268 -29.05 7.16 -6.80
CA ALA A 268 -28.74 5.83 -6.26
C ALA A 268 -29.64 5.42 -5.08
N GLY A 269 -30.33 6.39 -4.44
CA GLY A 269 -31.32 6.14 -3.40
C GLY A 269 -32.72 5.79 -3.93
N GLY A 270 -32.89 5.66 -5.25
CA GLY A 270 -34.17 5.37 -5.90
C GLY A 270 -35.08 6.59 -6.11
N GLY A 271 -34.67 7.77 -5.64
CA GLY A 271 -35.37 9.03 -5.84
C GLY A 271 -35.11 9.69 -7.20
N THR A 272 -35.67 10.88 -7.38
CA THR A 272 -35.49 11.70 -8.58
C THR A 272 -35.12 13.12 -8.17
N PHE A 273 -33.96 13.58 -8.60
CA PHE A 273 -33.42 14.87 -8.19
C PHE A 273 -34.29 16.04 -8.68
N LYS A 274 -34.64 16.94 -7.76
CA LYS A 274 -35.34 18.20 -8.01
C LYS A 274 -34.42 19.37 -7.70
N PRO A 275 -34.67 20.56 -8.27
CA PRO A 275 -33.88 21.76 -7.99
C PRO A 275 -33.85 22.21 -6.52
N SER A 276 -34.71 21.66 -5.65
CA SER A 276 -34.70 21.87 -4.19
C SER A 276 -33.74 20.95 -3.43
N ASP A 277 -33.30 19.86 -4.04
CA ASP A 277 -32.65 18.74 -3.32
C ASP A 277 -31.14 18.91 -3.23
N ARG A 278 -30.51 18.37 -2.20
CA ARG A 278 -29.11 18.68 -1.91
C ARG A 278 -28.17 17.90 -2.81
N ILE A 279 -27.04 18.53 -3.11
CA ILE A 279 -25.86 17.86 -3.66
C ILE A 279 -24.90 17.73 -2.49
N ILE A 280 -24.61 16.50 -2.08
CA ILE A 280 -23.86 16.20 -0.87
C ILE A 280 -22.53 15.57 -1.29
N LEU A 281 -21.41 16.17 -0.86
CA LEU A 281 -20.10 15.54 -0.93
C LEU A 281 -19.88 14.75 0.36
N LEU A 282 -19.87 13.43 0.26
CA LEU A 282 -19.59 12.53 1.38
C LEU A 282 -18.12 12.08 1.29
N CYS A 283 -17.29 12.59 2.20
CA CYS A 283 -15.89 12.20 2.32
C CYS A 283 -15.75 11.07 3.34
N ALA A 284 -15.56 9.85 2.85
CA ALA A 284 -15.34 8.66 3.65
C ALA A 284 -13.84 8.31 3.63
N GLY A 285 -13.06 9.04 4.42
CA GLY A 285 -11.60 8.89 4.49
C GLY A 285 -11.09 9.12 5.91
N ILE A 286 -10.16 8.28 6.35
CA ILE A 286 -9.36 8.53 7.55
C ILE A 286 -8.24 9.50 7.17
N VAL A 287 -7.96 10.48 8.03
CA VAL A 287 -6.78 11.36 7.98
C VAL A 287 -5.55 10.56 8.40
#